data_AF-A0A127SD70-F1
#
_entry.id   AF-A0A127SD70-F1
#
_cell.length_a   1.000
_cell.length_b   1.000
_cell.length_c   1.000
_cell.angle_alpha   90.00
_cell.angle_beta   90.00
_cell.angle_gamma   90.00
#
_symmetry.space_group_name_H-M   'P 1'
#
loop_
_entity.id
_entity.type
_entity.pdbx_description
1 polymer ?
#
loop_
_entity_poly.entity_id
_entity_poly.type
_entity_poly.pdbx_seq_one_letter_code
_entity_poly.pdbx_strand_id
1 'polypeptide(L)' 'WQRLLDEQRAASVAEIAEAEGMDVTQVRRVMRLTLLAPEVVERLVSSPDAVLEKVMRRPWPSSWNAQTQVLPGTFQG' A
#
# COMPACT_ATOMS: atom_id res chain seq x y z
N TRP A 1 9.43 -8.11 3.37
CA TRP A 1 8.42 -9.00 3.97
C TRP A 1 7.82 -10.00 3.01
N GLN A 2 7.33 -9.61 1.82
CA GLN A 2 6.76 -10.57 0.86
C GLN A 2 7.68 -11.77 0.59
N ARG A 3 8.97 -11.51 0.32
CA ARG A 3 9.98 -12.57 0.18
C ARG A 3 10.07 -13.52 1.38
N LEU A 4 9.91 -13.03 2.62
CA LEU A 4 9.95 -13.89 3.80
C LEU A 4 8.76 -14.87 3.83
N LEU A 5 7.60 -14.41 3.38
CA LEU A 5 6.41 -15.27 3.23
C LEU A 5 6.61 -16.27 2.10
N ASP A 6 7.10 -15.81 0.95
CA ASP A 6 7.30 -16.66 -0.24
C ASP A 6 8.35 -17.75 0.02
N GLU A 7 9.42 -17.40 0.73
CA GLU A 7 10.50 -18.31 1.15
C GLU A 7 10.12 -19.16 2.38
N GLN A 8 8.90 -19.04 2.92
CA GLN A 8 8.44 -19.70 4.17
C GLN A 8 9.34 -19.42 5.39
N ARG A 9 10.05 -18.29 5.39
CA ARG A 9 10.88 -17.82 6.50
C ARG A 9 10.07 -17.07 7.56
N ALA A 10 8.84 -16.71 7.23
CA ALA A 10 7.80 -16.33 8.16
C ALA A 10 6.51 -17.06 7.75
N ALA A 11 5.80 -17.64 8.71
CA ALA A 11 4.56 -18.36 8.51
C ALA A 11 3.36 -17.42 8.26
N SER A 12 3.44 -16.16 8.72
CA SER A 12 2.35 -15.21 8.53
C SER A 12 2.75 -13.74 8.65
N VAL A 13 1.83 -12.86 8.22
CA VAL A 13 1.94 -11.40 8.44
C VAL A 13 1.92 -11.05 9.94
N ALA A 14 1.29 -11.88 10.78
CA ALA A 14 1.28 -11.66 12.23
C ALA A 14 2.66 -11.91 12.85
N GLU A 15 3.36 -12.94 12.41
CA GLU A 15 4.73 -13.23 12.84
C GLU A 15 5.71 -12.12 12.39
N ILE A 16 5.54 -11.61 11.18
CA ILE A 16 6.29 -10.44 10.72
C ILE A 16 6.01 -9.23 11.62
N ALA A 17 4.74 -8.99 11.97
CA ALA A 17 4.37 -7.88 12.83
C ALA A 17 5.00 -8.00 14.24
N GLU A 18 5.00 -9.20 14.82
CA GLU A 18 5.65 -9.48 16.10
C GLU A 18 7.17 -9.23 16.04
N ALA A 19 7.84 -9.76 15.01
CA ALA A 19 9.28 -9.60 14.82
C ALA A 19 9.71 -8.13 14.61
N GLU A 20 8.85 -7.34 13.97
CA GLU A 20 9.11 -5.91 13.70
C GLU A 20 8.60 -5.00 14.83
N GLY A 21 7.92 -5.53 15.85
CA GLY A 21 7.30 -4.74 16.93
C GLY A 21 6.18 -3.81 16.44
N MET A 22 5.46 -4.20 15.39
CA MET A 22 4.42 -3.41 14.73
C MET A 22 3.03 -4.01 14.92
N ASP A 23 1.98 -3.20 14.77
CA ASP A 23 0.62 -3.75 14.67
C ASP A 23 0.44 -4.46 13.31
N VAL A 24 -0.23 -5.62 13.32
CA VAL A 24 -0.47 -6.42 12.11
C VAL A 24 -1.22 -5.65 11.02
N THR A 25 -2.08 -4.69 11.40
CA THR A 25 -2.79 -3.81 10.46
C THR A 25 -1.82 -2.85 9.77
N GLN A 26 -0.78 -2.37 10.46
CA GLN A 26 0.24 -1.51 9.86
C GLN A 26 1.07 -2.29 8.83
N VAL A 27 1.50 -3.51 9.16
CA VAL A 27 2.23 -4.38 8.22
C VAL A 27 1.39 -4.65 6.97
N ARG A 28 0.10 -4.98 7.14
CA ARG A 28 -0.85 -5.15 6.02
C ARG A 28 -1.01 -3.89 5.17
N ARG A 29 -1.07 -2.71 5.81
CA ARG A 29 -1.16 -1.42 5.11
C ARG A 29 0.08 -1.19 4.25
N VAL A 30 1.28 -1.36 4.80
CA VAL A 30 2.54 -1.19 4.07
C VAL A 30 2.63 -2.17 2.89
N MET A 31 2.33 -3.46 3.11
CA MET A 31 2.32 -4.45 2.03
C MET A 31 1.28 -4.14 0.94
N ARG A 32 0.13 -3.57 1.29
CA ARG A 32 -0.87 -3.19 0.29
C ARG A 32 -0.47 -1.95 -0.49
N LEU A 33 0.26 -1.01 0.11
CA LEU A 33 0.81 0.15 -0.59
C LEU A 33 1.81 -0.27 -1.68
N THR A 34 2.56 -1.36 -1.50
CA THR A 34 3.49 -1.86 -2.53
C THR A 34 2.79 -2.43 -3.78
N LEU A 35 1.46 -2.62 -3.74
CA LEU A 35 0.67 -3.04 -4.89
C LEU A 35 0.26 -1.85 -5.79
N LEU A 36 0.45 -0.62 -5.29
CA LEU A 36 0.14 0.58 -6.05
C LEU A 36 1.22 0.84 -7.10
N ALA A 37 0.80 1.37 -8.24
CA ALA A 37 1.70 1.87 -9.27
C ALA A 37 2.59 2.97 -8.66
N PRO A 38 3.88 3.02 -9.00
CA PRO A 38 4.79 4.05 -8.47
C PRO A 38 4.25 5.48 -8.63
N GLU A 39 3.70 5.81 -9.80
CA GLU A 39 3.09 7.12 -10.08
C GLU A 39 1.92 7.45 -9.14
N VAL A 40 1.12 6.45 -8.76
CA VAL A 40 0.02 6.63 -7.79
C VAL A 40 0.59 6.96 -6.42
N VAL A 41 1.66 6.28 -6.00
CA VAL A 41 2.32 6.56 -4.71
C VAL A 41 2.90 7.97 -4.71
N GLU A 42 3.58 8.39 -5.77
CA GLU A 42 4.14 9.74 -5.92
C GLU A 42 3.06 10.83 -5.82
N ARG A 43 1.91 10.62 -6.48
CA ARG A 43 0.76 11.54 -6.42
C ARG A 43 0.14 11.61 -5.02
N LEU A 44 0.08 10.48 -4.31
CA LEU A 44 -0.42 10.44 -2.94
C LEU A 44 0.52 11.15 -1.97
N VAL A 45 1.83 10.94 -2.09
CA VAL A 45 2.84 11.62 -1.26
C VAL A 45 2.84 13.14 -1.49
N SER A 46 2.57 13.57 -2.72
CA SER A 46 2.51 15.00 -3.09
C SER A 46 1.19 15.68 -2.71
N SER A 47 0.19 14.94 -2.22
CA SER A 47 -1.13 15.46 -1.91
C SER A 47 -1.33 15.62 -0.40
N PRO A 48 -1.54 16.84 0.12
CA PRO A 48 -1.80 17.05 1.54
C PRO A 48 -3.13 16.43 2.00
N ASP A 49 -4.06 16.17 1.07
CA ASP A 49 -5.36 15.55 1.34
C ASP A 49 -5.32 14.01 1.34
N ALA A 50 -4.17 13.40 1.03
CA ALA A 50 -4.01 11.96 0.98
C ALA A 50 -4.02 11.35 2.39
N VAL A 51 -5.19 10.91 2.83
CA VAL A 51 -5.35 10.17 4.08
C VAL A 51 -5.20 8.67 3.82
N LEU A 52 -4.24 8.02 4.50
CA LEU A 52 -3.95 6.58 4.35
C LEU A 52 -5.20 5.70 4.45
N GLU A 53 -6.09 5.97 5.41
CA GLU A 53 -7.36 5.23 5.54
C GLU A 53 -8.25 5.32 4.30
N LYS A 54 -8.34 6.50 3.67
CA LYS A 54 -9.12 6.69 2.44
C LYS A 54 -8.49 5.93 1.27
N VAL A 55 -7.16 6.00 1.16
CA VAL A 55 -6.39 5.24 0.15
C VAL A 55 -6.63 3.75 0.31
N MET A 56 -6.61 3.25 1.55
CA MET A 56 -6.79 1.83 1.88
C MET A 56 -8.24 1.36 1.75
N ARG A 57 -9.25 2.23 1.88
CA ARG A 57 -10.66 1.85 1.62
C ARG A 57 -11.02 1.83 0.14
N ARG A 58 -10.19 2.45 -0.71
CA ARG A 58 -10.45 2.51 -2.15
C ARG A 58 -10.22 1.14 -2.82
N PRO A 59 -11.12 0.70 -3.73
CA PRO A 59 -10.83 -0.43 -4.58
C PRO A 59 -9.80 -0.01 -5.63
N TRP A 60 -8.61 -0.60 -5.56
CA TRP A 60 -7.57 -0.41 -6.56
C TRP A 60 -7.61 -1.55 -7.57
N PRO A 61 -7.66 -1.27 -8.88
CA PRO A 61 -7.52 -2.31 -9.89
C PRO A 61 -6.13 -2.94 -9.81
N SER A 62 -6.02 -4.20 -10.24
CA SER A 62 -4.73 -4.92 -10.24
C SER A 62 -3.74 -4.36 -11.27
N SER A 63 -4.24 -3.84 -12.41
CA SER A 63 -3.41 -3.22 -13.45
C SER A 63 -2.94 -1.83 -13.02
N TRP A 64 -1.64 -1.61 -13.02
CA TRP A 64 -1.05 -0.29 -12.73
C TRP A 64 -1.55 0.82 -13.66
N ASN A 65 -1.72 0.54 -14.95
CA ASN A 65 -2.28 1.51 -15.89
C ASN A 65 -3.72 1.89 -15.50
N ALA A 66 -4.53 0.91 -15.07
CA ALA A 66 -5.87 1.21 -14.58
C ALA A 66 -5.85 1.98 -13.24
N GLN A 67 -4.84 1.77 -12.39
CA GLN A 67 -4.73 2.48 -11.11
C GLN A 67 -4.49 3.98 -11.27
N THR A 68 -3.74 4.41 -12.29
CA THR A 68 -3.48 5.85 -12.53
C THR A 68 -4.77 6.62 -12.85
N GLN A 69 -5.76 5.94 -13.44
CA GLN A 69 -7.09 6.50 -13.74
C GLN A 69 -8.01 6.61 -12.50
N VAL A 70 -7.66 5.94 -11.39
CA VAL A 70 -8.48 5.94 -10.17
C VAL A 70 -8.39 7.28 -9.43
N LEU A 71 -7.23 7.93 -9.48
CA LEU A 71 -7.05 9.28 -8.95
C LEU A 71 -7.29 10.25 -10.11
N PRO A 72 -8.44 10.98 -10.17
CA PRO A 72 -8.60 12.04 -11.16
C PRO A 72 -7.49 13.09 -11.00
N GLY A 73 -7.11 13.74 -12.09
CA GLY A 73 -5.94 14.64 -12.20
C GLY A 73 -5.96 15.92 -11.34
N THR A 74 -6.91 16.07 -10.42
CA THR A 74 -7.00 17.21 -9.50
C THR A 74 -6.17 16.97 -8.24
N PHE A 75 -4.85 16.95 -8.40
CA PHE A 75 -3.88 17.28 -7.35
C PHE A 75 -2.84 18.26 -7.93
N GLN A 76 -3.30 19.22 -8.73
CA GLN A 76 -2.51 20.36 -9.17
C GLN A 76 -2.91 21.58 -8.37
N GLY A 77 -1.96 22.13 -7.60
CA GLY A 77 -2.01 23.47 -7.02
C GLY A 77 -2.52 23.52 -5.60
#